data_AF-U9USI5-F1
#
_entry.id   AF-U9USI5-F1
#
_cell.length_a   1.000
_cell.length_b   1.000
_cell.length_c   1.000
_cell.angle_alpha   90.00
_cell.angle_beta   90.00
_cell.angle_gamma   90.00
#
_symmetry.space_group_name_H-M   'P 1'
#
loop_
_entity.id
_entity.type
_entity.pdbx_description
1 polymer ?
#
loop_
_entity_poly.entity_id
_entity_poly.type
_entity_poly.pdbx_seq_one_letter_code
_entity_poly.pdbx_strand_id
1 'polypeptide(L)'
;MSTAPWKPILKSIIAEHFKFSDTMQPMQLATFNTVTQRPANRTVVFRGFIKDKEDSFESDLLYVTTDVRSSKVEQLSSNSGFEICWWFPKTQDQFRLTGNACVFSSDSSINSKFPFAKLSSYFPTANFNWDEKLEYYFKQISDQLRADLTRPTPGLPLEHENYTKKLAVVAKDERENELVKQSFANFALVIFEVEEVDRVELATDPHKRTNWKLNNQTRKWVEQRVYP
;
A
#
# COMPACT_ATOMS: atom_id res chain seq x y z
N MET A 1 2.92 17.17 12.32
CA MET A 1 2.55 15.91 13.01
C MET A 1 3.79 15.37 13.72
N SER A 2 3.68 14.67 14.85
CA SER A 2 4.85 13.98 15.43
C SER A 2 5.21 12.79 14.55
N THR A 3 6.49 12.64 14.20
CA THR A 3 7.00 11.49 13.44
C THR A 3 6.60 10.18 14.09
N ALA A 4 6.08 9.23 13.31
CA ALA A 4 5.73 7.90 13.81
C ALA A 4 6.98 7.17 14.37
N PRO A 5 6.99 6.76 15.66
CA PRO A 5 8.16 6.13 16.29
C PRO A 5 8.46 4.72 15.75
N TRP A 6 7.45 4.03 15.22
CA TRP A 6 7.58 2.69 14.63
C TRP A 6 8.22 2.70 13.23
N LYS A 7 8.12 3.82 12.50
CA LYS A 7 8.56 3.88 11.09
C LYS A 7 10.08 3.73 10.93
N PRO A 8 10.95 4.40 11.70
CA PRO A 8 12.39 4.16 11.66
C PRO A 8 12.77 2.71 11.94
N ILE A 9 12.08 2.07 12.89
CA ILE A 9 12.29 0.67 13.25
C ILE A 9 11.93 -0.24 12.07
N LEU A 10 10.74 -0.07 11.49
CA LEU A 10 10.30 -0.84 10.32
C LEU A 10 11.27 -0.66 9.14
N LYS A 11 11.73 0.57 8.88
CA LYS A 11 12.74 0.84 7.85
C LYS A 11 14.06 0.11 8.12
N SER A 12 14.50 0.04 9.37
CA SER A 12 15.70 -0.72 9.74
C SER A 12 15.53 -2.21 9.46
N ILE A 13 14.36 -2.78 9.78
CA ILE A 13 14.07 -4.20 9.50
C ILE A 13 13.99 -4.48 8.00
N ILE A 14 13.37 -3.58 7.21
CA ILE A 14 13.34 -3.67 5.75
C ILE A 14 14.77 -3.61 5.18
N ALA A 15 15.61 -2.69 5.67
CA ALA A 15 17.00 -2.58 5.23
C ALA A 15 17.80 -3.85 5.57
N GLU A 16 17.56 -4.47 6.73
CA GLU A 16 18.17 -5.75 7.10
C GLU A 16 17.72 -6.89 6.17
N HIS A 17 16.42 -6.94 5.82
CA HIS A 17 15.89 -7.92 4.87
C HIS A 17 16.60 -7.86 3.51
N PHE A 18 16.84 -6.65 3.00
CA PHE A 18 17.51 -6.46 1.71
C PHE A 18 19.00 -6.86 1.70
N LYS A 19 19.63 -7.11 2.85
CA LYS A 19 20.97 -7.72 2.88
C LYS A 19 20.99 -9.18 2.45
N PHE A 20 19.82 -9.85 2.43
CA PHE A 20 19.70 -11.28 2.15
C PHE A 20 18.68 -11.62 1.06
N SER A 21 17.99 -10.64 0.50
CA SER A 21 16.98 -10.84 -0.55
C SER A 21 16.93 -9.63 -1.47
N ASP A 22 16.83 -9.87 -2.79
CA ASP A 22 16.66 -8.80 -3.79
C ASP A 22 15.20 -8.37 -3.96
N THR A 23 14.27 -9.00 -3.24
CA THR A 23 12.83 -8.75 -3.37
C THR A 23 12.23 -8.37 -2.03
N MET A 24 11.29 -7.42 -2.05
CA MET A 24 10.55 -7.02 -0.86
C MET A 24 9.80 -8.20 -0.23
N GLN A 25 9.91 -8.35 1.10
CA GLN A 25 9.10 -9.29 1.85
C GLN A 25 7.61 -8.92 1.72
N PRO A 26 6.75 -9.80 1.20
CA PRO A 26 5.35 -9.46 1.01
C PRO A 26 4.58 -9.43 2.34
N MET A 27 3.48 -8.68 2.36
CA MET A 27 2.60 -8.48 3.49
C MET A 27 1.26 -9.20 3.26
N GLN A 28 0.58 -9.60 4.33
CA GLN A 28 -0.79 -10.10 4.27
C GLN A 28 -1.75 -8.96 4.64
N LEU A 29 -2.59 -8.55 3.71
CA LEU A 29 -3.60 -7.51 3.90
C LEU A 29 -4.95 -8.16 4.22
N ALA A 30 -5.44 -7.96 5.43
CA ALA A 30 -6.81 -8.27 5.81
C ALA A 30 -7.73 -7.08 5.56
N THR A 31 -8.89 -7.34 4.97
CA THR A 31 -10.00 -6.39 4.80
C THR A 31 -11.31 -7.08 5.16
N PHE A 32 -12.38 -6.32 5.30
CA PHE A 32 -13.71 -6.86 5.59
C PHE A 32 -14.63 -6.76 4.36
N ASN A 33 -15.28 -7.86 4.00
CA ASN A 33 -16.33 -7.86 2.99
C ASN A 33 -17.68 -7.63 3.67
N THR A 34 -18.27 -6.44 3.44
CA THR A 34 -19.54 -6.03 4.03
C THR A 34 -20.74 -6.77 3.45
N VAL A 35 -20.65 -7.32 2.23
CA VAL A 35 -21.73 -8.09 1.61
C VAL A 35 -21.78 -9.50 2.20
N THR A 36 -20.63 -10.18 2.27
CA THR A 36 -20.57 -11.56 2.77
C THR A 36 -20.40 -11.64 4.29
N GLN A 37 -20.12 -10.52 4.96
CA GLN A 37 -19.81 -10.45 6.40
C GLN A 37 -18.63 -11.36 6.80
N ARG A 38 -17.62 -11.45 5.93
CA ARG A 38 -16.42 -12.27 6.16
C ARG A 38 -15.14 -11.44 6.02
N PRO A 39 -14.09 -11.76 6.79
CA PRO A 39 -12.76 -11.25 6.49
C PRO A 39 -12.30 -11.81 5.14
N ALA A 40 -11.53 -11.01 4.41
CA ALA A 40 -10.80 -11.42 3.23
C ALA A 40 -9.33 -11.10 3.42
N ASN A 41 -8.45 -12.00 3.01
CA ASN A 41 -7.00 -11.86 3.16
C ASN A 41 -6.30 -12.17 1.85
N ARG A 42 -5.19 -11.48 1.57
CA ARG A 42 -4.34 -11.71 0.41
C ARG A 42 -2.95 -11.15 0.62
N THR A 43 -2.00 -11.67 -0.14
CA THR A 43 -0.65 -11.15 -0.22
C THR A 43 -0.62 -9.86 -1.04
N VAL A 44 0.07 -8.84 -0.53
CA VAL A 44 0.36 -7.56 -1.22
C VAL A 44 1.83 -7.19 -1.02
N VAL A 45 2.37 -6.34 -1.88
CA VAL A 45 3.77 -5.91 -1.81
C VAL A 45 3.83 -4.46 -1.38
N PHE A 46 4.51 -4.18 -0.27
CA PHE A 46 4.83 -2.82 0.16
C PHE A 46 5.61 -2.10 -0.94
N ARG A 47 5.14 -0.90 -1.34
CA ARG A 47 5.79 -0.10 -2.40
C ARG A 47 6.53 1.11 -1.86
N GLY A 48 6.48 1.35 -0.56
CA GLY A 48 7.10 2.50 0.08
C GLY A 48 6.11 3.28 0.91
N PHE A 49 6.62 4.42 1.38
CA PHE A 49 5.81 5.48 1.94
C PHE A 49 5.58 6.55 0.86
N ILE A 50 4.47 7.29 0.92
CA ILE A 50 4.21 8.36 -0.03
C ILE A 50 5.19 9.51 0.22
N LYS A 51 5.87 9.93 -0.84
CA LYS A 51 6.88 11.00 -0.84
C LYS A 51 6.36 12.24 -1.56
N ASP A 52 6.89 13.40 -1.20
CA ASP A 52 6.69 14.64 -1.96
C ASP A 52 7.46 14.62 -3.31
N LYS A 53 7.28 15.65 -4.14
CA LYS A 53 7.76 15.66 -5.54
C LYS A 53 9.28 15.57 -5.67
N GLU A 54 10.01 16.09 -4.69
CA GLU A 54 11.47 16.16 -4.70
C GLU A 54 12.13 15.05 -3.86
N ASP A 55 11.34 14.08 -3.37
CA ASP A 55 11.76 13.09 -2.37
C ASP A 55 12.42 13.73 -1.12
N SER A 56 12.15 15.02 -0.89
CA SER A 56 12.66 15.80 0.23
C SER A 56 11.95 15.45 1.54
N PHE A 57 10.71 14.98 1.41
CA PHE A 57 9.86 14.60 2.53
C PHE A 57 9.12 13.28 2.24
N GLU A 58 9.08 12.42 3.25
CA GLU A 58 8.38 11.15 3.21
C GLU A 58 7.36 11.07 4.35
N SER A 59 6.08 11.00 4.00
CA SER A 59 4.96 10.87 4.94
C SER A 59 4.94 9.50 5.64
N ASP A 60 4.14 9.36 6.68
CA ASP A 60 3.91 8.06 7.34
C ASP A 60 2.84 7.21 6.64
N LEU A 61 2.37 7.64 5.45
CA LEU A 61 1.38 6.93 4.65
C LEU A 61 2.06 5.82 3.85
N LEU A 62 1.80 4.56 4.21
CA LEU A 62 2.25 3.42 3.42
C LEU A 62 1.36 3.28 2.19
N TYR A 63 1.89 2.71 1.10
CA TYR A 63 1.04 2.38 -0.03
C TYR A 63 1.40 1.04 -0.68
N VAL A 64 0.40 0.47 -1.34
CA VAL A 64 0.56 -0.59 -2.32
C VAL A 64 -0.11 -0.18 -3.63
N THR A 65 0.26 -0.85 -4.72
CA THR A 65 -0.41 -0.69 -6.01
C THR A 65 -1.38 -1.83 -6.24
N THR A 66 -2.48 -1.56 -6.93
CA THR A 66 -3.47 -2.59 -7.24
C THR A 66 -4.22 -2.33 -8.53
N ASP A 67 -4.92 -3.36 -9.00
CA ASP A 67 -5.93 -3.23 -10.05
C ASP A 67 -7.22 -2.71 -9.43
N VAL A 68 -7.72 -1.61 -9.98
CA VAL A 68 -8.90 -0.90 -9.50
C VAL A 68 -10.17 -1.78 -9.51
N ARG A 69 -10.21 -2.80 -10.37
CA ARG A 69 -11.33 -3.73 -10.54
C ARG A 69 -11.30 -4.89 -9.54
N SER A 70 -10.26 -4.97 -8.70
CA SER A 70 -10.11 -6.07 -7.76
C SER A 70 -11.04 -5.92 -6.55
N SER A 71 -11.53 -7.04 -6.01
CA SER A 71 -12.51 -7.04 -4.91
C SER A 71 -12.08 -6.26 -3.67
N LYS A 72 -10.78 -6.12 -3.42
CA LYS A 72 -10.27 -5.35 -2.26
C LYS A 72 -10.60 -3.86 -2.38
N VAL A 73 -10.74 -3.32 -3.59
CA VAL A 73 -11.08 -1.92 -3.82
C VAL A 73 -12.51 -1.66 -3.37
N GLU A 74 -13.45 -2.50 -3.78
CA GLU A 74 -14.85 -2.42 -3.32
C GLU A 74 -14.95 -2.63 -1.79
N GLN A 75 -14.21 -3.60 -1.24
CA GLN A 75 -14.17 -3.85 0.19
C GLN A 75 -13.68 -2.62 0.97
N LEU A 76 -12.58 -2.00 0.53
CA LEU A 76 -12.01 -0.80 1.18
C LEU A 76 -12.88 0.45 0.98
N SER A 77 -13.56 0.57 -0.15
CA SER A 77 -14.53 1.66 -0.41
C SER A 77 -15.80 1.56 0.44
N SER A 78 -16.14 0.34 0.88
CA SER A 78 -17.29 0.05 1.73
C SER A 78 -16.93 0.08 3.22
N ASN A 79 -15.72 -0.38 3.56
CA ASN A 79 -15.16 -0.36 4.90
C ASN A 79 -13.65 -0.10 4.80
N SER A 80 -13.22 1.10 5.21
CA SER A 80 -11.81 1.52 5.14
C SER A 80 -10.89 0.78 6.10
N GLY A 81 -11.45 0.05 7.08
CA GLY A 81 -10.68 -0.67 8.09
C GLY A 81 -9.83 -1.78 7.46
N PHE A 82 -8.57 -1.83 7.85
CA PHE A 82 -7.65 -2.89 7.45
C PHE A 82 -6.78 -3.33 8.63
N GLU A 83 -6.23 -4.54 8.50
CA GLU A 83 -5.05 -4.94 9.27
C GLU A 83 -4.04 -5.59 8.33
N ILE A 84 -2.78 -5.21 8.43
CA ILE A 84 -1.66 -5.84 7.74
C ILE A 84 -0.90 -6.71 8.74
N CYS A 85 -0.60 -7.95 8.38
CA CYS A 85 0.41 -8.76 9.07
C CYS A 85 1.66 -8.87 8.19
N TRP A 86 2.82 -8.59 8.76
CA TRP A 86 4.10 -8.57 8.04
C TRP A 86 5.19 -9.26 8.84
N TRP A 87 5.57 -10.45 8.38
CA TRP A 87 6.60 -11.28 8.99
C TRP A 87 7.94 -11.15 8.26
N PHE A 88 9.02 -10.90 9.00
CA PHE A 88 10.40 -10.86 8.54
C PHE A 88 11.21 -12.04 9.09
N PRO A 89 11.43 -13.11 8.29
CA PRO A 89 12.00 -14.36 8.81
C PRO A 89 13.41 -14.24 9.38
N LYS A 90 14.25 -13.36 8.83
CA LYS A 90 15.66 -13.25 9.23
C LYS A 90 15.82 -12.59 10.60
N THR A 91 15.09 -11.52 10.87
CA THR A 91 15.12 -10.82 12.15
C THR A 91 14.13 -11.41 13.16
N GLN A 92 13.24 -12.29 12.69
CA GLN A 92 12.13 -12.85 13.46
C GLN A 92 11.21 -11.76 14.05
N ASP A 93 11.01 -10.68 13.28
CA ASP A 93 10.08 -9.61 13.58
C ASP A 93 8.73 -9.86 12.91
N GLN A 94 7.66 -9.65 13.67
CA GLN A 94 6.32 -9.47 13.12
C GLN A 94 5.84 -8.05 13.37
N PHE A 95 5.34 -7.39 12.34
CA PHE A 95 4.58 -6.15 12.46
C PHE A 95 3.13 -6.40 12.11
N ARG A 96 2.21 -5.97 12.97
CA ARG A 96 0.78 -5.84 12.68
C ARG A 96 0.45 -4.36 12.60
N LEU A 97 -0.04 -3.90 11.45
CA LEU A 97 -0.39 -2.50 11.21
C LEU A 97 -1.91 -2.39 11.03
N THR A 98 -2.57 -1.60 11.85
CA THR A 98 -4.03 -1.45 11.83
C THR A 98 -4.39 0.01 11.62
N GLY A 99 -5.45 0.27 10.85
CA GLY A 99 -5.93 1.63 10.61
C GLY A 99 -6.94 1.70 9.49
N ASN A 100 -6.94 2.83 8.78
CA ASN A 100 -7.85 3.11 7.67
C ASN A 100 -7.09 3.21 6.35
N ALA A 101 -7.64 2.61 5.31
CA ALA A 101 -7.10 2.69 3.96
C ALA A 101 -8.08 3.37 3.02
N CYS A 102 -7.53 4.01 1.99
CA CYS A 102 -8.28 4.66 0.93
C CYS A 102 -7.67 4.30 -0.42
N VAL A 103 -8.49 4.34 -1.47
CA VAL A 103 -8.08 4.02 -2.83
C VAL A 103 -8.05 5.30 -3.64
N PHE A 104 -6.96 5.50 -4.38
CA PHE A 104 -6.81 6.61 -5.32
C PHE A 104 -6.52 6.06 -6.72
N SER A 105 -7.23 6.54 -7.73
CA SER A 105 -7.07 6.11 -9.12
C SER A 105 -7.34 7.26 -10.08
N SER A 106 -7.20 7.03 -11.39
CA SER A 106 -7.59 8.01 -12.41
C SER A 106 -9.11 8.10 -12.60
N ASP A 107 -9.88 7.16 -12.04
CA ASP A 107 -11.34 7.17 -12.07
C ASP A 107 -11.91 8.06 -10.95
N SER A 108 -12.51 9.18 -11.35
CA SER A 108 -13.17 10.14 -10.44
C SER A 108 -14.29 9.52 -9.59
N SER A 109 -14.97 8.46 -10.06
CA SER A 109 -16.06 7.82 -9.33
C SER A 109 -15.55 7.14 -8.05
N ILE A 110 -14.33 6.60 -8.11
CA ILE A 110 -13.65 5.93 -7.00
C ILE A 110 -13.11 6.96 -6.01
N ASN A 111 -12.64 8.10 -6.53
CA ASN A 111 -12.06 9.16 -5.72
C ASN A 111 -13.12 9.97 -4.94
N SER A 112 -14.41 9.71 -5.12
CA SER A 112 -15.51 10.42 -4.44
C SER A 112 -15.42 10.40 -2.91
N LYS A 113 -14.85 9.32 -2.33
CA LYS A 113 -14.61 9.18 -0.89
C LYS A 113 -13.16 9.42 -0.48
N PHE A 114 -12.30 9.80 -1.42
CA PHE A 114 -10.88 9.98 -1.14
C PHE A 114 -10.65 11.25 -0.29
N PRO A 115 -10.01 11.14 0.90
CA PRO A 115 -9.93 12.25 1.84
C PRO A 115 -8.76 13.20 1.51
N PHE A 116 -8.86 13.89 0.36
CA PHE A 116 -7.81 14.78 -0.17
C PHE A 116 -7.24 15.74 0.87
N ALA A 117 -8.09 16.53 1.54
CA ALA A 117 -7.64 17.51 2.52
C ALA A 117 -6.86 16.88 3.70
N LYS A 118 -7.33 15.71 4.18
CA LYS A 118 -6.69 14.99 5.28
C LYS A 118 -5.33 14.45 4.87
N LEU A 119 -5.24 13.75 3.74
CA LEU A 119 -4.00 13.10 3.33
C LEU A 119 -2.97 14.09 2.81
N SER A 120 -3.40 15.15 2.11
CA SER A 120 -2.50 16.23 1.70
C SER A 120 -1.88 16.95 2.90
N SER A 121 -2.53 16.97 4.07
CA SER A 121 -1.98 17.57 5.29
C SER A 121 -0.74 16.86 5.85
N TYR A 122 -0.44 15.64 5.37
CA TYR A 122 0.79 14.95 5.72
C TYR A 122 2.03 15.58 5.09
N PHE A 123 1.86 16.40 4.05
CA PHE A 123 2.96 17.02 3.32
C PHE A 123 3.09 18.50 3.68
N PRO A 124 4.33 19.01 3.85
CA PRO A 124 4.55 20.43 4.13
C PRO A 124 4.26 21.32 2.92
N THR A 125 4.32 20.76 1.71
CA THR A 125 4.20 21.48 0.45
C THR A 125 2.73 21.77 0.12
N ALA A 126 2.38 23.05 -0.02
CA ALA A 126 1.03 23.49 -0.37
C ALA A 126 0.53 22.95 -1.73
N ASN A 127 1.44 22.56 -2.63
CA ASN A 127 1.15 22.13 -3.99
C ASN A 127 1.23 20.59 -4.18
N PHE A 128 0.98 19.80 -3.14
CA PHE A 128 0.95 18.34 -3.30
C PHE A 128 -0.20 17.93 -4.24
N ASN A 129 0.16 17.36 -5.39
CA ASN A 129 -0.79 16.93 -6.43
C ASN A 129 -0.86 15.40 -6.49
N TRP A 130 -2.04 14.85 -6.17
CA TRP A 130 -2.27 13.40 -6.17
C TRP A 130 -2.22 12.78 -7.57
N ASP A 131 -2.68 13.48 -8.60
CA ASP A 131 -2.68 12.98 -9.99
C ASP A 131 -1.24 12.82 -10.51
N GLU A 132 -0.39 13.83 -10.29
CA GLU A 132 1.04 13.74 -10.59
C GLU A 132 1.72 12.58 -9.86
N LYS A 133 1.29 12.29 -8.63
CA LYS A 133 1.81 11.17 -7.82
C LYS A 133 1.36 9.82 -8.35
N LEU A 134 0.11 9.70 -8.77
CA LEU A 134 -0.40 8.49 -9.40
C LEU A 134 0.38 8.16 -10.68
N GLU A 135 0.60 9.15 -11.55
CA GLU A 135 1.43 8.99 -12.74
C GLU A 135 2.87 8.59 -12.40
N TYR A 136 3.48 9.25 -11.42
CA TYR A 136 4.83 8.96 -10.97
C TYR A 136 4.97 7.50 -10.52
N TYR A 137 4.05 7.00 -9.69
CA TYR A 137 4.08 5.62 -9.24
C TYR A 137 3.74 4.60 -10.34
N PHE A 138 2.86 4.95 -11.28
CA PHE A 138 2.60 4.11 -12.45
C PHE A 138 3.82 3.95 -13.36
N LYS A 139 4.64 5.00 -13.50
CA LYS A 139 5.90 4.93 -14.27
C LYS A 139 6.91 3.97 -13.65
N GLN A 140 6.86 3.76 -12.32
CA GLN A 140 7.81 2.91 -11.59
C GLN A 140 7.46 1.43 -11.52
N ILE A 141 6.21 1.04 -11.80
CA ILE A 141 5.89 -0.39 -11.82
C ILE A 141 6.61 -1.10 -12.98
N SER A 142 6.76 -2.42 -12.90
CA SER A 142 7.44 -3.19 -13.95
C SER A 142 6.61 -3.26 -15.22
N ASP A 143 7.27 -3.51 -16.36
CA ASP A 143 6.57 -3.74 -17.64
C ASP A 143 5.59 -4.91 -17.57
N GLN A 144 5.93 -5.92 -16.76
CA GLN A 144 5.07 -7.08 -16.52
C GLN A 144 3.80 -6.67 -15.78
N LEU A 145 3.92 -5.89 -14.70
CA LEU A 145 2.76 -5.43 -13.94
C LEU A 145 1.89 -4.46 -14.76
N ARG A 146 2.50 -3.60 -15.58
CA ARG A 146 1.75 -2.76 -16.53
C ARG A 146 0.94 -3.60 -17.51
N ALA A 147 1.53 -4.66 -18.04
CA ALA A 147 0.84 -5.57 -18.95
C ALA A 147 -0.28 -6.35 -18.25
N ASP A 148 -0.07 -6.77 -16.99
CA ASP A 148 -1.09 -7.48 -16.23
C ASP A 148 -2.35 -6.64 -15.99
N LEU A 149 -2.23 -5.31 -15.89
CA LEU A 149 -3.35 -4.37 -15.76
C LEU A 149 -4.20 -4.24 -17.03
N THR A 150 -3.78 -4.75 -18.19
CA THR A 150 -4.60 -4.75 -19.41
C THR A 150 -5.41 -6.02 -19.59
N ARG A 151 -5.19 -7.03 -18.74
CA ARG A 151 -5.93 -8.29 -18.75
C ARG A 151 -7.42 -8.08 -18.39
N PRO A 152 -8.29 -9.06 -18.69
CA PRO A 152 -9.66 -9.07 -18.18
C PRO A 152 -9.73 -8.90 -16.66
N THR A 153 -10.89 -8.48 -16.17
CA THR A 153 -11.12 -8.20 -14.75
C THR A 153 -10.63 -9.35 -13.85
N PRO A 154 -9.78 -9.08 -12.85
CA PRO A 154 -9.28 -10.12 -11.95
C PRO A 154 -10.41 -10.89 -11.27
N GLY A 155 -10.32 -12.22 -11.30
CA GLY A 155 -11.32 -13.12 -10.70
C GLY A 155 -12.35 -13.67 -11.68
N LEU A 156 -12.39 -13.19 -12.94
CA LEU A 156 -13.16 -13.84 -14.00
C LEU A 156 -12.54 -15.17 -14.42
N PRO A 157 -13.35 -16.13 -14.93
CA PRO A 157 -12.85 -17.37 -15.52
C PRO A 157 -11.82 -17.13 -16.62
N LEU A 158 -10.82 -18.01 -16.71
CA LEU A 158 -9.79 -17.95 -17.74
C LEU A 158 -10.31 -18.60 -19.03
N GLU A 159 -10.65 -17.79 -20.03
CA GLU A 159 -11.12 -18.29 -21.33
C GLU A 159 -10.00 -18.35 -22.38
N HIS A 160 -9.04 -17.43 -22.33
CA HIS A 160 -7.92 -17.31 -23.27
C HIS A 160 -6.63 -16.89 -22.55
N GLU A 161 -5.45 -17.24 -23.09
CA GLU A 161 -4.15 -16.90 -22.49
C GLU A 161 -3.26 -15.98 -23.34
N ASN A 162 -3.77 -15.48 -24.47
CA ASN A 162 -3.01 -14.63 -25.39
C ASN A 162 -3.00 -13.15 -24.97
N TYR A 163 -2.34 -12.88 -23.84
CA TYR A 163 -2.17 -11.52 -23.31
C TYR A 163 -0.79 -10.94 -23.56
N THR A 164 -0.72 -9.62 -23.64
CA THR A 164 0.54 -8.88 -23.62
C THR A 164 1.33 -9.27 -22.37
N LYS A 165 2.58 -9.70 -22.54
CA LYS A 165 3.44 -10.09 -21.42
C LYS A 165 4.21 -8.91 -20.82
N LYS A 166 4.63 -7.95 -21.64
CA LYS A 166 5.37 -6.76 -21.21
C LYS A 166 4.81 -5.53 -21.89
N LEU A 167 4.68 -4.44 -21.13
CA LEU A 167 4.20 -3.16 -21.62
C LEU A 167 5.06 -2.04 -21.04
N ALA A 168 5.85 -1.40 -21.90
CA ALA A 168 6.69 -0.27 -21.50
C ALA A 168 5.85 0.96 -21.15
N VAL A 169 6.43 1.90 -20.39
CA VAL A 169 5.79 3.20 -20.12
C VAL A 169 5.60 4.00 -21.41
N VAL A 170 6.62 4.00 -22.27
CA VAL A 170 6.62 4.71 -23.54
C VAL A 170 6.20 3.72 -24.61
N ALA A 171 5.00 3.93 -25.16
CA ALA A 171 4.47 3.11 -26.24
C ALA A 171 5.29 3.28 -27.52
N LYS A 172 5.53 2.17 -28.24
CA LYS A 172 6.25 2.21 -29.53
C LYS A 172 5.33 2.47 -30.73
N ASP A 173 4.03 2.23 -30.57
CA ASP A 173 3.00 2.34 -31.61
C ASP A 173 1.64 2.73 -30.99
N GLU A 174 0.65 2.99 -31.84
CA GLU A 174 -0.69 3.42 -31.43
C GLU A 174 -1.41 2.35 -30.60
N ARG A 175 -1.21 1.06 -30.91
CA ARG A 175 -1.79 -0.05 -30.15
C ARG A 175 -1.23 -0.10 -28.73
N GLU A 176 0.08 0.02 -28.55
CA GLU A 176 0.67 0.09 -27.21
C GLU A 176 0.24 1.35 -26.46
N ASN A 177 -0.02 2.45 -27.16
CA ASN A 177 -0.54 3.69 -26.54
C ASN A 177 -1.90 3.44 -25.90
N GLU A 178 -2.81 2.78 -26.62
CA GLU A 178 -4.12 2.37 -26.08
C GLU A 178 -3.98 1.43 -24.88
N LEU A 179 -3.07 0.46 -24.96
CA LEU A 179 -2.80 -0.47 -23.85
C LEU A 179 -2.23 0.26 -22.62
N VAL A 180 -1.34 1.23 -22.79
CA VAL A 180 -0.81 2.03 -21.67
C VAL A 180 -1.92 2.86 -21.03
N LYS A 181 -2.81 3.48 -21.83
CA LYS A 181 -3.99 4.21 -21.32
C LYS A 181 -4.92 3.30 -20.54
N GLN A 182 -5.22 2.11 -21.07
CA GLN A 182 -6.04 1.10 -20.38
C GLN A 182 -5.38 0.63 -19.08
N SER A 183 -4.08 0.35 -19.12
CA SER A 183 -3.29 -0.06 -17.95
C SER A 183 -3.34 1.01 -16.85
N PHE A 184 -3.17 2.29 -17.22
CA PHE A 184 -3.26 3.41 -16.28
C PHE A 184 -4.67 3.62 -15.74
N ALA A 185 -5.71 3.41 -16.54
CA ALA A 185 -7.11 3.46 -16.09
C ALA A 185 -7.42 2.38 -15.04
N ASN A 186 -6.77 1.22 -15.14
CA ASN A 186 -6.92 0.13 -14.17
C ASN A 186 -5.96 0.24 -12.97
N PHE A 187 -5.02 1.18 -12.98
CA PHE A 187 -4.04 1.35 -11.92
C PHE A 187 -4.60 2.17 -10.76
N ALA A 188 -4.39 1.68 -9.54
CA ALA A 188 -4.76 2.39 -8.32
C ALA A 188 -3.68 2.27 -7.24
N LEU A 189 -3.61 3.30 -6.40
CA LEU A 189 -2.91 3.27 -5.12
C LEU A 189 -3.89 2.90 -4.02
N VAL A 190 -3.49 1.98 -3.14
CA VAL A 190 -4.14 1.81 -1.85
C VAL A 190 -3.21 2.42 -0.81
N ILE A 191 -3.68 3.47 -0.14
CA ILE A 191 -2.91 4.27 0.81
C ILE A 191 -3.42 3.96 2.21
N PHE A 192 -2.50 3.59 3.10
CA PHE A 192 -2.78 3.15 4.47
C PHE A 192 -2.38 4.25 5.45
N GLU A 193 -3.37 4.77 6.18
CA GLU A 193 -3.16 5.59 7.37
C GLU A 193 -3.16 4.67 8.59
N VAL A 194 -1.97 4.41 9.13
CA VAL A 194 -1.78 3.52 10.28
C VAL A 194 -2.11 4.27 11.58
N GLU A 195 -2.90 3.63 12.43
CA GLU A 195 -3.34 4.15 13.73
C GLU A 195 -2.80 3.30 14.88
N GLU A 196 -2.52 2.01 14.63
CA GLU A 196 -1.94 1.09 15.60
C GLU A 196 -0.85 0.22 14.95
N VAL A 197 0.24 0.01 15.69
CA VAL A 197 1.32 -0.90 15.31
C VAL A 197 1.63 -1.83 16.47
N ASP A 198 1.56 -3.13 16.25
CA ASP A 198 1.96 -4.16 17.21
C ASP A 198 3.17 -4.91 16.64
N ARG A 199 4.34 -4.75 17.26
CA ARG A 199 5.58 -5.40 16.88
C ARG A 199 5.94 -6.48 17.89
N VAL A 200 6.21 -7.68 17.39
CA VAL A 200 6.73 -8.82 18.16
C VAL A 200 8.15 -9.13 17.68
N GLU A 201 9.09 -9.26 18.63
CA GLU A 201 10.51 -9.54 18.39
C GLU A 201 10.86 -10.92 18.98
N LEU A 202 10.86 -11.96 18.15
CA LEU A 202 11.08 -13.34 18.60
C LEU A 202 12.56 -13.74 18.68
N ALA A 203 13.47 -12.99 18.05
CA ALA A 203 14.91 -13.24 18.13
C ALA A 203 15.55 -12.84 19.48
N THR A 204 14.75 -12.40 20.46
CA THR A 204 15.21 -11.97 21.79
C THR A 204 14.78 -12.95 22.87
N ASP A 205 15.52 -13.02 23.98
CA ASP A 205 15.19 -13.80 25.18
C ASP A 205 15.24 -12.90 26.43
N PRO A 206 14.10 -12.64 27.11
CA PRO A 206 12.75 -13.05 26.71
C PRO A 206 12.31 -12.31 25.43
N HIS A 207 11.34 -12.89 24.72
CA HIS A 207 10.70 -12.23 23.58
C HIS A 207 10.14 -10.86 23.99
N LYS A 208 10.09 -9.92 23.04
CA LYS A 208 9.59 -8.56 23.30
C LYS A 208 8.37 -8.27 22.43
N ARG A 209 7.45 -7.48 22.98
CA ARG A 209 6.31 -6.94 22.26
C ARG A 209 6.07 -5.49 22.61
N THR A 210 5.92 -4.67 21.58
CA THR A 210 5.69 -3.23 21.71
C THR A 210 4.47 -2.83 20.88
N ASN A 211 3.56 -2.10 21.50
CA ASN A 211 2.41 -1.50 20.84
C ASN A 211 2.61 0.01 20.73
N TRP A 212 2.36 0.56 19.55
CA TRP A 212 2.21 1.99 19.33
C TRP A 212 0.77 2.29 18.92
N LYS A 213 0.13 3.23 19.59
CA LYS A 213 -1.23 3.68 19.27
C LYS A 213 -1.26 5.19 19.06
N LEU A 214 -1.85 5.62 17.96
CA LEU A 214 -2.04 7.03 17.65
C LEU A 214 -3.25 7.56 18.42
N ASN A 215 -3.04 8.56 19.26
CA ASN A 215 -4.14 9.22 19.93
C ASN A 215 -4.91 10.11 18.95
N ASN A 216 -6.19 9.82 18.73
CA ASN A 216 -7.02 10.53 17.75
C ASN A 216 -7.20 12.03 18.04
N GLN A 217 -7.17 12.44 19.31
CA GLN A 217 -7.36 13.83 19.71
C GLN A 217 -6.07 14.63 19.60
N THR A 218 -4.96 14.09 20.12
CA THR A 218 -3.69 14.81 20.19
C THR A 218 -2.80 14.58 18.98
N ARG A 219 -3.11 13.57 18.15
CA ARG A 219 -2.30 13.10 17.02
C ARG A 219 -0.86 12.79 17.41
N LYS A 220 -0.67 12.30 18.65
CA LYS A 220 0.61 11.82 19.19
C LYS A 220 0.57 10.31 19.35
N TRP A 221 1.70 9.66 19.08
CA TRP A 221 1.88 8.23 19.31
C TRP A 221 2.15 7.95 20.78
N VAL A 222 1.48 6.93 21.32
CA VAL A 222 1.73 6.37 22.65
C VAL A 222 2.39 5.01 22.46
N GLU A 223 3.57 4.83 23.04
CA GLU A 223 4.29 3.55 23.07
C GLU A 223 4.01 2.82 24.37
N GLN A 224 3.76 1.51 24.27
CA GLN A 224 3.58 0.63 25.42
C GLN A 224 4.26 -0.71 25.16
N ARG A 225 5.13 -1.13 26.07
CA ARG A 225 5.63 -2.52 26.12
C ARG A 225 4.60 -3.41 26.80
N VAL A 226 4.35 -4.57 26.22
CA VAL A 226 3.37 -5.54 26.70
C VAL A 226 4.01 -6.93 26.73
N TYR A 227 3.37 -7.86 27.43
CA TYR A 227 3.81 -9.26 27.37
C TYR A 227 3.65 -9.79 25.93
N PRO A 228 4.61 -10.60 25.45
CA PRO A 228 4.54 -11.25 24.14
C PRO A 228 3.22 -12.00 23.91
#